data_AF-A0A2V8M4L0-F1
#
_entry.id   AF-A0A2V8M4L0-F1
#
_cell.length_a   1.000
_cell.length_b   1.000
_cell.length_c   1.000
_cell.angle_alpha   90.00
_cell.angle_beta   90.00
_cell.angle_gamma   90.00
#
_symmetry.space_group_name_H-M   'P 1'
#
loop_
_entity.id
_entity.type
_entity.pdbx_description
1 polymer ?
#
loop_
_entity_poly.entity_id
_entity_poly.type
_entity_poly.pdbx_seq_one_letter_code
_entity_poly.pdbx_strand_id
1 'polypeptide(L)'
;MIAFLMAALIAGGATFFIGRRLQPVASGPSTIQIVAAAKDLSPGVPLTAGDLTMISWPDNVPLTGSMKKIEDAVGRPLFQSVGAKQPVLQRDLAALGSGFGLSGKIPPGMRATAVRSNDIVGV
;
A
#
# COMPACT_ATOMS: atom_id res chain seq x y z
N MET A 1 35.34 49.89 -13.66
CA MET A 1 34.31 49.59 -12.63
C MET A 1 32.93 49.34 -13.26
N ILE A 2 32.42 50.22 -14.13
CA ILE A 2 31.10 50.09 -14.77
C ILE A 2 30.96 48.83 -15.65
N ALA A 3 31.98 48.50 -16.46
CA ALA A 3 31.97 47.30 -17.30
C ALA A 3 31.89 46.00 -16.48
N PHE A 4 32.53 45.97 -15.31
CA PHE A 4 32.52 44.81 -14.41
C PHE A 4 31.15 44.62 -13.75
N LEU A 5 30.50 45.72 -13.36
CA LEU A 5 29.13 45.70 -12.81
C LEU A 5 28.11 45.22 -13.86
N MET A 6 28.22 45.67 -15.09
CA MET A 6 27.36 45.22 -16.20
C MET A 6 27.57 43.74 -16.50
N ALA A 7 28.82 43.27 -16.54
CA ALA A 7 29.11 41.85 -16.75
C ALA A 7 28.52 40.98 -15.61
N ALA A 8 28.61 41.42 -14.36
CA ALA A 8 28.06 40.71 -13.21
C ALA A 8 26.52 40.63 -13.25
N LEU A 9 25.85 41.72 -13.65
CA LEU A 9 24.39 41.75 -13.78
C LEU A 9 23.89 40.81 -14.89
N ILE A 10 24.56 40.80 -16.04
CA ILE A 10 24.19 39.94 -17.18
C ILE A 10 24.46 38.47 -16.83
N ALA A 11 25.60 38.16 -16.21
CA ALA A 11 25.93 36.81 -15.78
C ALA A 11 24.94 36.29 -14.73
N GLY A 12 24.66 37.09 -13.69
CA GLY A 12 23.68 36.73 -12.65
C GLY A 12 22.27 36.54 -13.21
N GLY A 13 21.84 37.43 -14.10
CA GLY A 13 20.54 37.33 -14.78
C GLY A 13 20.43 36.09 -15.67
N ALA A 14 21.47 35.79 -16.45
CA ALA A 14 21.53 34.60 -17.31
C ALA A 14 21.50 33.31 -16.48
N THR A 15 22.32 33.21 -15.42
CA THR A 15 22.34 32.05 -14.52
C THR A 15 20.99 31.87 -13.81
N PHE A 16 20.36 32.95 -13.36
CA PHE A 16 19.04 32.88 -12.72
C PHE A 16 17.95 32.42 -13.70
N PHE A 17 17.97 32.93 -14.93
CA PHE A 17 16.98 32.58 -15.95
C PHE A 17 17.15 31.13 -16.46
N ILE A 18 18.39 30.69 -16.68
CA ILE A 18 18.71 29.30 -17.01
C ILE A 18 18.37 28.38 -15.83
N GLY A 19 18.75 28.73 -14.60
CA GLY A 19 18.46 27.92 -13.41
C GLY A 19 16.96 27.77 -13.15
N ARG A 20 16.17 28.80 -13.48
CA ARG A 20 14.71 28.75 -13.41
C ARG A 20 14.08 27.93 -14.54
N ARG A 21 14.70 27.87 -15.73
CA ARG A 21 14.26 26.99 -16.84
C ARG A 21 14.74 25.54 -16.72
N LEU A 22 15.86 25.31 -16.06
CA LEU A 22 16.43 23.99 -15.78
C LEU A 22 15.99 23.44 -14.43
N GLN A 23 14.96 24.03 -13.80
CA GLN A 23 14.27 23.32 -12.73
C GLN A 23 13.87 21.96 -13.31
N PRO A 24 14.41 20.85 -12.78
CA PRO A 24 14.02 19.55 -13.26
C PRO A 24 12.53 19.45 -12.99
N VAL A 25 11.73 19.50 -14.06
CA VAL A 25 10.39 18.93 -13.99
C VAL A 25 10.69 17.50 -13.58
N ALA A 26 10.29 17.14 -12.36
CA ALA A 26 10.48 15.79 -11.85
C ALA A 26 9.59 14.86 -12.67
N SER A 27 10.01 14.56 -13.89
CA SER A 27 9.49 13.54 -14.77
C SER A 27 9.99 12.20 -14.23
N GLY A 28 9.68 11.92 -12.96
CA GLY A 28 9.75 10.56 -12.46
C GLY A 28 8.73 9.71 -13.22
N PRO A 29 8.93 8.38 -13.29
CA PRO A 29 7.93 7.49 -13.85
C PRO A 29 6.57 7.76 -13.20
N SER A 30 5.49 7.72 -13.98
CA SER A 30 4.14 7.92 -13.47
C SER A 30 3.91 6.99 -12.29
N THR A 31 3.45 7.53 -11.16
CA THR A 31 3.21 6.73 -9.96
C THR A 31 1.71 6.56 -9.74
N ILE A 32 1.30 5.36 -9.37
CA ILE A 32 -0.04 5.05 -8.89
C ILE A 32 -0.06 5.05 -7.36
N GLN A 33 -1.16 5.49 -6.78
CA GLN A 33 -1.37 5.38 -5.34
C GLN A 33 -1.86 3.98 -5.00
N ILE A 34 -1.15 3.29 -4.10
CA ILE A 34 -1.53 1.96 -3.62
C ILE A 34 -1.59 1.93 -2.09
N VAL A 35 -2.43 1.05 -1.56
CA VAL A 35 -2.54 0.81 -0.12
C VAL A 35 -1.34 0.02 0.39
N ALA A 36 -0.72 0.51 1.45
CA ALA A 36 0.37 -0.13 2.18
C ALA A 36 0.11 -0.10 3.69
N ALA A 37 0.84 -0.93 4.42
CA ALA A 37 0.79 -0.99 5.87
C ALA A 37 1.49 0.22 6.51
N ALA A 38 0.84 0.90 7.44
CA ALA A 38 1.45 2.02 8.18
C ALA A 38 2.44 1.53 9.26
N LYS A 39 2.23 0.33 9.78
CA LYS A 39 3.02 -0.35 10.82
C LYS A 39 3.02 -1.86 10.57
N ASP A 40 3.71 -2.64 11.38
CA ASP A 40 3.62 -4.10 11.31
C ASP A 40 2.21 -4.56 11.67
N LEU A 41 1.60 -5.32 10.77
CA LEU A 41 0.23 -5.82 10.86
C LEU A 41 0.25 -7.31 11.19
N SER A 42 -0.48 -7.67 12.24
CA SER A 42 -0.63 -9.07 12.67
C SER A 42 -1.80 -9.76 11.96
N PRO A 43 -1.68 -11.05 11.63
CA PRO A 43 -2.78 -11.82 11.05
C PRO A 43 -3.96 -11.95 12.02
N GLY A 44 -5.16 -12.10 11.47
CA GLY A 44 -6.40 -12.35 12.23
C GLY A 44 -7.07 -11.13 12.84
N VAL A 45 -6.40 -9.95 12.87
CA VAL A 45 -6.99 -8.70 13.38
C VAL A 45 -7.61 -7.93 12.22
N PRO A 46 -8.87 -7.43 12.36
CA PRO A 46 -9.48 -6.58 11.33
C PRO A 46 -8.71 -5.26 11.20
N LEU A 47 -8.38 -4.89 9.96
CA LEU A 47 -7.63 -3.67 9.69
C LEU A 47 -8.49 -2.42 9.90
N THR A 48 -7.89 -1.39 10.48
CA THR A 48 -8.50 -0.06 10.60
C THR A 48 -7.87 0.93 9.62
N ALA A 49 -8.53 2.06 9.37
CA ALA A 49 -7.98 3.10 8.48
C ALA A 49 -6.64 3.67 8.98
N GLY A 50 -6.38 3.65 10.29
CA GLY A 50 -5.11 4.11 10.87
C GLY A 50 -3.96 3.11 10.74
N ASP A 51 -4.25 1.85 10.41
CA ASP A 51 -3.25 0.81 10.17
C ASP A 51 -2.72 0.83 8.73
N LEU A 52 -3.38 1.62 7.87
CA LEU A 52 -3.15 1.67 6.43
C LEU A 52 -2.70 3.07 6.01
N THR A 53 -1.90 3.10 4.96
CA THR A 53 -1.41 4.33 4.35
C THR A 53 -1.37 4.18 2.83
N MET A 54 -1.35 5.29 2.12
CA MET A 54 -1.24 5.30 0.66
C MET A 54 0.19 5.68 0.30
N ILE A 55 0.81 4.87 -0.55
CA ILE A 55 2.17 5.12 -1.05
C ILE A 55 2.14 5.26 -2.58
N SER A 56 3.01 6.13 -3.08
CA SER A 56 3.26 6.27 -4.51
C SER A 56 4.11 5.09 -5.00
N TRP A 57 3.56 4.30 -5.91
CA TRP A 57 4.24 3.14 -6.51
C TRP A 57 4.44 3.33 -8.01
N PRO A 58 5.57 2.91 -8.60
CA PRO A 58 5.81 3.04 -10.03
C PRO A 58 4.76 2.30 -10.88
N ASP A 59 4.19 2.96 -11.89
CA ASP A 59 3.18 2.37 -12.76
C ASP A 59 3.71 1.27 -13.69
N ASN A 60 5.01 1.31 -13.99
CA ASN A 60 5.71 0.37 -14.86
C ASN A 60 5.86 -1.03 -14.24
N VAL A 61 5.63 -1.17 -12.93
CA VAL A 61 5.66 -2.46 -12.21
C VAL A 61 4.41 -2.59 -11.34
N PRO A 62 3.23 -2.83 -11.95
CA PRO A 62 1.99 -2.93 -11.20
C PRO A 62 1.97 -4.21 -10.36
N LEU A 63 1.57 -4.07 -9.09
CA LEU A 63 1.36 -5.21 -8.20
C LEU A 63 -0.03 -5.79 -8.43
N THR A 64 -0.10 -7.06 -8.83
CA THR A 64 -1.37 -7.77 -9.04
C THR A 64 -2.14 -7.89 -7.72
N GLY A 65 -3.35 -7.32 -7.69
CA GLY A 65 -4.20 -7.28 -6.50
C GLY A 65 -3.89 -6.13 -5.54
N SER A 66 -3.16 -5.09 -5.99
CA SER A 66 -3.04 -3.84 -5.25
C SER A 66 -4.37 -3.10 -5.20
N MET A 67 -4.67 -2.52 -4.04
CA MET A 67 -5.86 -1.70 -3.82
C MET A 67 -5.49 -0.23 -3.99
N LYS A 68 -6.41 0.56 -4.56
CA LYS A 68 -6.26 2.01 -4.75
C LYS A 68 -7.01 2.83 -3.71
N LYS A 69 -7.71 2.15 -2.79
CA LYS A 69 -8.61 2.74 -1.78
C LYS A 69 -8.41 2.02 -0.47
N ILE A 70 -8.26 2.77 0.61
CA ILE A 70 -8.08 2.22 1.96
C ILE A 70 -9.33 1.44 2.37
N GLU A 71 -10.51 1.91 1.96
CA GLU A 71 -11.82 1.34 2.28
C GLU A 71 -11.96 -0.12 1.84
N ASP A 72 -11.26 -0.53 0.78
CA ASP A 72 -11.29 -1.91 0.25
C ASP A 72 -10.57 -2.91 1.19
N ALA A 73 -9.74 -2.40 2.10
CA ALA A 73 -8.96 -3.20 3.06
C ALA A 73 -9.49 -3.10 4.50
N VAL A 74 -10.22 -2.03 4.84
CA VAL A 74 -10.76 -1.80 6.20
C VAL A 74 -11.76 -2.90 6.58
N GLY A 75 -11.67 -3.37 7.83
CA GLY A 75 -12.54 -4.39 8.40
C GLY A 75 -12.21 -5.82 7.96
N ARG A 76 -11.24 -6.01 7.06
CA ARG A 76 -10.82 -7.33 6.57
C ARG A 76 -9.62 -7.81 7.39
N PRO A 77 -9.67 -9.02 7.99
CA PRO A 77 -8.51 -9.58 8.66
C PRO A 77 -7.45 -10.05 7.67
N LEU A 78 -6.19 -9.98 8.07
CA LEU A 78 -5.06 -10.52 7.32
C LEU A 78 -4.90 -12.03 7.54
N PHE A 79 -4.48 -12.76 6.49
CA PHE A 79 -4.07 -14.16 6.58
C PHE A 79 -2.62 -14.33 7.03
N GLN A 80 -1.76 -13.39 6.63
CA GLN A 80 -0.33 -13.39 6.93
C GLN A 80 0.09 -12.04 7.52
N SER A 81 1.18 -12.03 8.27
CA SER A 81 1.77 -10.79 8.77
C SER A 81 2.29 -9.94 7.61
N VAL A 82 1.99 -8.64 7.64
CA VAL A 82 2.51 -7.66 6.67
C VAL A 82 3.34 -6.65 7.43
N GLY A 83 4.59 -6.45 7.01
CA GLY A 83 5.49 -5.49 7.64
C GLY A 83 5.16 -4.05 7.29
N ALA A 84 5.65 -3.12 8.11
CA ALA A 84 5.50 -1.69 7.87
C ALA A 84 6.00 -1.29 6.47
N LYS A 85 5.26 -0.38 5.82
CA LYS A 85 5.49 0.12 4.44
C LYS A 85 5.41 -0.94 3.35
N GLN A 86 4.99 -2.16 3.65
CA GLN A 86 4.72 -3.14 2.60
C GLN A 86 3.36 -2.90 1.95
N PRO A 87 3.24 -3.06 0.61
CA PRO A 87 1.96 -3.06 -0.07
C PRO A 87 1.01 -4.13 0.48
N VAL A 88 -0.22 -3.75 0.77
CA VAL A 88 -1.26 -4.71 1.18
C VAL A 88 -1.99 -5.19 -0.08
N LEU A 89 -1.97 -6.49 -0.34
CA LEU A 89 -2.61 -7.06 -1.52
C LEU A 89 -3.91 -7.76 -1.15
N GLN A 90 -4.81 -7.90 -2.13
CA GLN A 90 -6.07 -8.61 -1.96
C GLN A 90 -5.89 -10.07 -1.52
N ARG A 91 -4.76 -10.70 -1.87
CA ARG A 91 -4.41 -12.08 -1.48
C ARG A 91 -4.07 -12.21 0.01
N ASP A 92 -3.65 -11.12 0.64
CA ASP A 92 -3.26 -11.10 2.05
C ASP A 92 -4.48 -10.90 2.96
N LEU A 93 -5.59 -10.43 2.38
CA LEU A 93 -6.83 -10.10 3.07
C LEU A 93 -7.88 -11.18 2.89
N ALA A 94 -8.64 -11.45 3.94
CA ALA A 94 -9.86 -12.25 3.84
C ALA A 94 -10.85 -11.63 2.84
N ALA A 95 -11.68 -12.44 2.19
CA ALA A 95 -12.67 -11.93 1.26
C ALA A 95 -13.71 -11.05 1.97
N LEU A 96 -14.28 -10.09 1.26
CA LEU A 96 -15.30 -9.19 1.81
C LEU A 96 -16.46 -10.02 2.35
N GLY A 97 -16.77 -9.85 3.65
CA GLY A 97 -17.84 -10.57 4.32
C GLY A 97 -17.59 -12.07 4.53
N SER A 98 -16.37 -12.59 4.29
CA SER A 98 -16.10 -14.04 4.36
C SER A 98 -16.04 -14.63 5.78
N GLY A 99 -16.47 -13.90 6.81
CA GLY A 99 -16.28 -14.31 8.21
C GLY A 99 -14.80 -14.47 8.60
N PHE A 100 -14.56 -14.67 9.89
CA PHE A 100 -13.21 -14.84 10.42
C PHE A 100 -12.74 -16.30 10.26
N GLY A 101 -11.63 -16.52 9.55
CA GLY A 101 -10.94 -17.82 9.48
C GLY A 101 -11.80 -18.99 8.98
N LEU A 102 -11.53 -20.20 9.50
CA LEU A 102 -12.30 -21.43 9.21
C LEU A 102 -13.78 -21.31 9.55
N SER A 103 -14.14 -20.47 10.52
CA SER A 103 -15.54 -20.24 10.93
C SER A 103 -16.35 -19.53 9.84
N GLY A 104 -15.69 -18.74 8.99
CA GLY A 104 -16.30 -18.11 7.82
C GLY A 104 -16.71 -19.08 6.70
N LYS A 105 -16.19 -20.32 6.72
CA LYS A 105 -16.59 -21.39 5.81
C LYS A 105 -17.84 -22.15 6.27
N ILE A 106 -18.35 -21.88 7.47
CA ILE A 106 -19.54 -22.54 8.00
C ILE A 106 -20.77 -21.93 7.32
N PRO A 107 -21.56 -22.71 6.55
CA PRO A 107 -22.75 -22.19 5.90
C PRO A 107 -23.78 -21.66 6.92
N PRO A 108 -24.63 -20.68 6.54
CA PRO A 108 -25.71 -20.21 7.38
C PRO A 108 -26.60 -21.38 7.85
N GLY A 109 -26.89 -21.44 9.15
CA GLY A 109 -27.68 -22.51 9.75
C GLY A 109 -26.90 -23.78 10.12
N MET A 110 -25.61 -23.87 9.79
CA MET A 110 -24.74 -24.97 10.22
C MET A 110 -23.88 -24.59 11.43
N ARG A 111 -23.39 -25.59 12.16
CA ARG A 111 -22.48 -25.43 13.31
C ARG A 111 -21.25 -26.30 13.11
N ALA A 112 -20.06 -25.76 13.39
CA ALA A 112 -18.84 -26.57 13.47
C ALA A 112 -18.64 -27.07 14.90
N THR A 113 -18.32 -28.35 15.05
CA THR A 113 -17.95 -28.96 16.33
C THR A 113 -16.52 -29.50 16.21
N ALA A 114 -15.68 -29.22 17.19
CA ALA A 114 -14.33 -29.77 17.24
C ALA A 114 -14.40 -31.28 17.57
N VAL A 115 -13.78 -32.11 16.73
CA VAL A 115 -13.65 -33.56 16.93
C VAL A 115 -12.20 -33.86 17.28
N ARG A 116 -11.95 -34.72 18.28
CA ARG A 116 -10.56 -35.09 18.61
C ARG A 116 -10.03 -35.99 17.51
N SER A 117 -8.77 -35.77 17.12
CA SER A 117 -8.13 -36.52 16.02
C SER A 117 -8.15 -38.04 16.22
N ASN A 118 -8.15 -38.50 17.48
CA ASN A 118 -8.15 -39.93 17.81
C ASN A 118 -9.55 -40.56 17.75
N ASP A 119 -10.60 -39.76 17.58
CA ASP A 119 -11.99 -40.25 17.47
C ASP A 119 -12.36 -40.63 16.02
N ILE A 120 -11.42 -40.47 15.07
CA ILE A 120 -11.62 -40.73 13.64
C ILE A 120 -10.87 -42.00 13.24
N VAL A 121 -11.55 -43.15 13.25
CA VAL A 121 -11.07 -44.40 12.65
C VAL A 121 -11.72 -44.52 11.27
N GLY A 122 -11.02 -44.06 10.23
CA GLY A 122 -11.58 -44.06 8.88
C GLY A 122 -10.78 -43.23 7.88
N VAL A 123 -9.56 -43.68 7.59
CA VAL A 123 -8.93 -43.56 6.27
C VAL A 123 -8.46 -44.94 5.84
#